data_AF-A0A7K0ERA7-F1
#
_entry.id   AF-A0A7K0ERA7-F1
#
_cell.length_a   1.000
_cell.length_b   1.000
_cell.length_c   1.000
_cell.angle_alpha   90.00
_cell.angle_beta   90.00
_cell.angle_gamma   90.00
#
_symmetry.space_group_name_H-M   'P 1'
#
loop_
_entity.id
_entity.type
_entity.pdbx_description
1 polymer ?
#
loop_
_entity_poly.entity_id
_entity_poly.type
_entity_poly.pdbx_seq_one_letter_code
_entity_poly.pdbx_strand_id
1 'polypeptide(L)'
;MKNVIGILAILLGLAPFSFGQKPTRLHFLNTASTIGAPRLRTTRNLDKDIKILKNEWTVVQTDEDSLGIVFEDRPYYIHLNPGKSYYFVISTGERLTYWVREVSESEFLLNAHFNRSTKAPEYRLGAKTN
;
A
#
# COMPACT_ATOMS: atom_id res chain seq x y z
N MET A 1 33.08 51.34 -24.33
CA MET A 1 32.09 50.35 -24.80
C MET A 1 32.60 48.95 -24.50
N LYS A 2 31.68 48.04 -24.13
CA LYS A 2 31.83 46.58 -23.98
C LYS A 2 32.53 46.12 -22.70
N ASN A 3 31.73 45.89 -21.66
CA ASN A 3 31.98 44.94 -20.56
C ASN A 3 30.63 44.58 -19.94
N VAL A 4 29.79 43.82 -20.66
CA VAL A 4 28.55 43.24 -20.11
C VAL A 4 28.27 41.91 -20.81
N ILE A 5 29.10 40.89 -20.56
CA ILE A 5 28.74 39.50 -20.85
C ILE A 5 29.34 38.68 -19.73
N GLY A 6 28.50 38.14 -18.84
CA GLY A 6 29.02 37.17 -17.88
C GLY A 6 28.28 36.99 -16.57
N ILE A 7 26.97 37.25 -16.47
CA ILE A 7 26.21 36.80 -15.29
C ILE A 7 24.77 36.43 -15.70
N LEU A 8 24.58 35.38 -16.49
CA LEU A 8 23.23 34.81 -16.72
C LEU A 8 23.24 33.29 -17.00
N ALA A 9 24.15 32.54 -16.37
CA ALA A 9 24.24 31.09 -16.59
C ALA A 9 24.27 30.24 -15.31
N ILE A 10 23.93 30.80 -14.13
CA ILE A 10 24.06 30.08 -12.85
C ILE A 10 22.70 29.78 -12.18
N LEU A 11 21.57 30.26 -12.72
CA LEU A 11 20.25 30.06 -12.08
C LEU A 11 19.38 28.91 -12.63
N LEU A 12 19.82 28.18 -13.66
CA LEU A 12 19.03 27.08 -14.24
C LEU A 12 19.44 25.66 -13.78
N GLY A 13 20.44 25.55 -12.91
CA GLY A 13 21.00 24.26 -12.47
C GLY A 13 20.41 23.68 -11.17
N LEU A 14 19.52 24.40 -10.49
CA LEU A 14 18.92 23.99 -9.20
C LEU A 14 17.43 23.71 -9.37
N ALA A 15 17.05 22.90 -10.36
CA ALA A 15 15.84 22.12 -10.17
C ALA A 15 16.22 21.01 -9.19
N PRO A 16 15.71 21.00 -7.94
CA PRO A 16 15.75 19.78 -7.18
C PRO A 16 14.95 18.78 -8.00
N PHE A 17 15.63 17.84 -8.64
CA PHE A 17 15.02 16.57 -8.98
C PHE A 17 14.66 15.94 -7.64
N SER A 18 13.55 16.38 -7.07
CA SER A 18 12.82 15.59 -6.10
C SER A 18 12.32 14.42 -6.93
N PHE A 19 13.16 13.40 -7.07
CA PHE A 19 12.73 12.07 -7.44
C PHE A 19 11.74 11.67 -6.35
N GLY A 20 10.49 12.09 -6.51
CA GLY A 20 9.41 11.73 -5.62
C GLY A 20 9.39 10.22 -5.63
N GLN A 21 9.87 9.61 -4.55
CA GLN A 21 9.81 8.16 -4.40
C GLN A 21 8.36 7.79 -4.63
N LYS A 22 8.13 6.95 -5.66
CA LYS A 22 6.80 6.42 -5.88
C LYS A 22 6.38 5.70 -4.60
N PRO A 23 5.17 5.95 -4.07
CA PRO A 23 4.75 5.27 -2.87
C PRO A 23 4.73 3.77 -3.11
N THR A 24 5.20 3.01 -2.13
CA THR A 24 5.03 1.56 -2.08
C THR A 24 3.54 1.24 -2.04
N ARG A 25 3.11 0.23 -2.81
CA ARG A 25 1.70 -0.18 -2.90
C ARG A 25 1.52 -1.57 -2.35
N LEU A 26 0.52 -1.76 -1.50
CA LEU A 26 0.14 -3.05 -0.94
C LEU A 26 -1.29 -3.35 -1.38
N HIS A 27 -1.45 -4.44 -2.12
CA HIS A 27 -2.71 -4.90 -2.67
C HIS A 27 -3.23 -6.03 -1.78
N PHE A 28 -4.45 -5.90 -1.27
CA PHE A 28 -5.09 -6.91 -0.46
C PHE A 28 -6.36 -7.37 -1.15
N LEU A 29 -6.53 -8.67 -1.34
CA LEU A 29 -7.76 -9.25 -1.86
C LEU A 29 -8.40 -10.10 -0.78
N ASN A 30 -9.64 -9.79 -0.41
CA ASN A 30 -10.39 -10.62 0.52
C ASN A 30 -11.26 -11.64 -0.23
N THR A 31 -10.86 -12.91 -0.20
CA THR A 31 -11.62 -14.04 -0.76
C THR A 31 -12.36 -14.83 0.32
N ALA A 32 -12.32 -14.38 1.59
CA ALA A 32 -12.99 -15.02 2.69
C ALA A 32 -14.51 -15.11 2.47
N SER A 33 -15.07 -16.27 2.77
CA SER A 33 -16.51 -16.51 2.61
C SER A 33 -17.35 -16.05 3.80
N THR A 34 -16.70 -15.58 4.87
CA THR A 34 -17.28 -15.31 6.19
C THR A 34 -18.05 -14.00 6.30
N ILE A 35 -18.92 -13.91 7.32
CA ILE A 35 -19.79 -12.75 7.60
C ILE A 35 -18.99 -11.54 8.13
N GLY A 36 -17.81 -11.78 8.70
CA GLY A 36 -16.89 -10.72 9.14
C GLY A 36 -16.05 -10.15 8.00
N ALA A 37 -15.70 -8.87 8.08
CA ALA A 37 -14.68 -8.27 7.24
C ALA A 37 -13.35 -8.24 8.03
N PRO A 38 -12.24 -8.78 7.49
CA PRO A 38 -10.92 -8.57 8.06
C PRO A 38 -10.65 -7.08 8.18
N ARG A 39 -10.09 -6.69 9.32
CA ARG A 39 -9.72 -5.31 9.63
C ARG A 39 -8.21 -5.21 9.63
N LEU A 40 -7.67 -4.33 8.82
CA LEU A 40 -6.28 -3.95 8.89
C LEU A 40 -6.16 -2.73 9.79
N ARG A 41 -5.33 -2.81 10.82
CA ARG A 41 -4.81 -1.61 11.49
C ARG A 41 -3.37 -1.43 11.09
N THR A 42 -2.97 -0.18 10.90
CA THR A 42 -1.58 0.13 10.60
C THR A 42 -0.96 0.86 11.78
N THR A 43 0.35 0.70 11.99
CA THR A 43 1.09 1.43 13.03
C THR A 43 0.97 2.95 12.90
N ARG A 44 0.73 3.44 11.68
CA ARG A 44 0.50 4.87 11.39
C ARG A 44 -0.92 5.34 11.71
N ASN A 45 -1.89 4.42 11.77
CA ASN A 45 -3.30 4.75 11.86
C ASN A 45 -4.05 3.71 12.72
N LEU A 46 -3.63 3.58 13.98
CA LEU A 46 -4.18 2.60 14.92
C LEU A 46 -5.68 2.79 15.16
N ASP A 47 -6.17 4.03 15.07
CA ASP A 47 -7.57 4.39 15.34
C ASP A 47 -8.48 4.31 14.11
N LYS A 48 -7.94 4.05 12.91
CA LYS A 48 -8.74 3.88 11.69
C LYS A 48 -8.47 2.53 11.03
N ASP A 49 -9.34 1.59 11.38
CA ASP A 49 -9.41 0.28 10.74
C ASP A 49 -9.70 0.43 9.24
N ILE A 50 -8.84 -0.14 8.39
CA ILE A 50 -9.15 -0.38 6.98
C ILE A 50 -9.91 -1.69 6.91
N LYS A 51 -11.22 -1.61 6.68
CA LYS A 51 -12.07 -2.79 6.49
C LYS A 51 -11.96 -3.25 5.04
N ILE A 52 -11.66 -4.53 4.83
CA ILE A 52 -11.65 -5.12 3.49
C ILE A 52 -12.87 -6.00 3.36
N LEU A 53 -13.84 -5.55 2.57
CA LEU A 53 -15.10 -6.26 2.37
C LEU A 53 -14.90 -7.55 1.58
N LYS A 54 -15.91 -8.43 1.62
CA LYS A 54 -15.87 -9.69 0.87
C LYS A 54 -15.71 -9.44 -0.63
N ASN A 55 -14.81 -10.18 -1.26
CA ASN A 55 -14.42 -10.05 -2.67
C ASN A 55 -13.86 -8.66 -3.03
N GLU A 56 -13.42 -7.88 -2.04
CA GLU A 56 -12.85 -6.57 -2.28
C GLU A 56 -11.34 -6.65 -2.47
N TRP A 57 -10.84 -5.97 -3.49
CA TRP A 57 -9.43 -5.68 -3.67
C TRP A 57 -9.16 -4.30 -3.08
N THR A 58 -8.43 -4.17 -1.98
CA THR A 58 -8.00 -2.89 -1.41
C THR A 58 -6.54 -2.57 -1.75
N VAL A 59 -6.21 -1.29 -2.01
CA VAL A 59 -4.84 -0.81 -2.16
C VAL A 59 -4.46 0.10 -1.00
N VAL A 60 -3.34 -0.17 -0.35
CA VAL A 60 -2.74 0.69 0.67
C VAL A 60 -1.43 1.26 0.11
N GLN A 61 -1.23 2.56 0.17
CA GLN A 61 -0.04 3.26 -0.29
C GLN A 61 0.73 3.82 0.90
N THR A 62 2.06 3.69 0.90
CA THR A 62 2.94 4.22 1.95
C THR A 62 4.30 4.60 1.38
N ASP A 63 4.95 5.61 1.95
CA ASP A 63 6.33 6.02 1.66
C ASP A 63 7.35 5.47 2.67
N GLU A 64 6.87 4.71 3.65
CA GLU A 64 7.68 4.09 4.70
C GLU A 64 8.46 2.86 4.21
N ASP A 65 9.55 2.55 4.92
CA ASP A 65 10.41 1.37 4.71
C ASP A 65 9.87 0.09 5.37
N SER A 66 8.80 0.23 6.16
CA SER A 66 8.18 -0.85 6.89
C SER A 66 6.73 -0.51 7.21
N LEU A 67 5.91 -1.53 7.34
CA LEU A 67 4.52 -1.38 7.74
C LEU A 67 4.18 -2.45 8.78
N GLY A 68 3.70 -2.00 9.94
CA GLY A 68 3.05 -2.89 10.89
C GLY A 68 1.57 -2.99 10.53
N ILE A 69 1.07 -4.21 10.35
CA ILE A 69 -0.32 -4.53 10.08
C ILE A 69 -0.84 -5.43 11.18
N VAL A 70 -1.96 -5.06 11.81
CA VAL A 70 -2.64 -5.92 12.79
C VAL A 70 -3.78 -6.66 12.10
N PHE A 71 -3.77 -7.98 12.22
CA PHE A 71 -4.85 -8.88 11.79
C PHE A 71 -5.36 -9.65 13.01
N GLU A 72 -6.66 -9.59 13.32
CA GLU A 72 -7.25 -10.28 14.49
C GLU A 72 -6.43 -10.09 15.79
N ASP A 73 -6.05 -8.84 16.08
CA ASP A 73 -5.22 -8.44 17.24
C ASP A 73 -3.79 -9.00 17.25
N ARG A 74 -3.33 -9.65 16.17
CA ARG A 74 -1.94 -10.08 15.99
C ARG A 74 -1.17 -9.10 15.10
N PRO A 75 -0.09 -8.49 15.59
CA PRO A 75 0.74 -7.60 14.79
C PRO A 75 1.69 -8.39 13.88
N TYR A 76 1.78 -7.96 12.62
CA TYR A 76 2.71 -8.44 11.61
C TYR A 76 3.50 -7.26 11.07
N TYR A 77 4.82 -7.41 10.92
CA TYR A 77 5.67 -6.38 10.33
C TYR A 77 6.20 -6.86 9.00
N ILE A 78 6.05 -6.02 7.99
CA ILE A 78 6.57 -6.26 6.64
C ILE A 78 7.59 -5.17 6.31
N HIS A 79 8.74 -5.60 5.80
CA HIS A 79 9.75 -4.70 5.29
C HIS A 79 9.44 -4.33 3.83
N LEU A 80 9.55 -3.06 3.50
CA LEU A 80 9.10 -2.48 2.25
C LEU A 80 10.27 -1.88 1.49
N ASN A 81 10.41 -2.30 0.25
CA ASN A 81 11.30 -1.65 -0.70
C ASN A 81 10.56 -0.46 -1.33
N PRO A 82 11.14 0.75 -1.30
CA PRO A 82 10.51 1.94 -1.86
C PRO A 82 10.01 1.74 -3.30
N GLY A 83 8.75 2.09 -3.55
CA GLY A 83 8.13 2.06 -4.86
C GLY A 83 7.80 0.68 -5.41
N LYS A 84 7.95 -0.38 -4.61
CA LYS A 84 7.48 -1.72 -4.99
C LYS A 84 5.99 -1.92 -4.75
N SER A 85 5.43 -2.90 -5.46
CA SER A 85 4.09 -3.41 -5.22
C SER A 85 4.16 -4.78 -4.55
N TYR A 86 3.35 -4.96 -3.52
CA TYR A 86 3.18 -6.21 -2.78
C TYR A 86 1.74 -6.67 -2.92
N TYR A 87 1.50 -7.97 -3.03
CA TYR A 87 0.19 -8.54 -3.28
C TYR A 87 -0.14 -9.60 -2.23
N PHE A 88 -1.30 -9.45 -1.58
CA PHE A 88 -1.74 -10.30 -0.49
C PHE A 88 -3.14 -10.83 -0.76
N VAL A 89 -3.33 -12.13 -0.55
CA VAL A 89 -4.66 -12.76 -0.55
C VAL A 89 -5.04 -13.10 0.88
N ILE A 90 -6.23 -12.69 1.28
CA ILE A 90 -6.85 -12.96 2.57
C ILE A 90 -7.92 -14.03 2.36
N SER A 91 -7.72 -15.20 2.97
CA SER A 91 -8.62 -16.34 2.89
C SER A 91 -9.09 -16.75 4.29
N THR A 92 -10.10 -17.62 4.36
CA THR A 92 -10.56 -18.23 5.62
C THR A 92 -10.26 -19.72 5.66
N GLY A 93 -9.78 -20.20 6.80
CA GLY A 93 -9.51 -21.62 7.04
C GLY A 93 -10.64 -22.31 7.82
N GLU A 94 -10.39 -23.55 8.24
CA GLU A 94 -11.40 -24.47 8.79
C GLU A 94 -12.06 -24.05 10.13
N ARG A 95 -11.76 -22.86 10.66
CA ARG A 95 -12.32 -22.34 11.92
C ARG A 95 -12.63 -20.84 11.91
N LEU A 96 -12.99 -20.28 10.74
CA LEU A 96 -13.25 -18.84 10.56
C LEU A 96 -12.03 -17.94 10.87
N THR A 97 -10.83 -18.51 10.98
CA THR A 97 -9.59 -17.74 11.10
C THR A 97 -9.23 -17.15 9.75
N TYR A 98 -8.83 -15.88 9.72
CA TYR A 98 -8.26 -15.27 8.52
C TYR A 98 -6.79 -15.67 8.35
N TRP A 99 -6.41 -15.91 7.09
CA TRP A 99 -5.05 -16.26 6.68
C TRP A 99 -4.64 -15.27 5.61
N VAL A 100 -3.47 -14.69 5.77
CA VAL A 100 -2.93 -13.69 4.86
C VAL A 100 -1.68 -14.28 4.24
N ARG A 101 -1.61 -14.27 2.92
CA ARG A 101 -0.47 -14.80 2.18
C ARG A 101 -0.02 -13.80 1.13
N GLU A 102 1.28 -13.51 1.12
CA GLU A 102 1.91 -12.80 0.01
C GLU A 102 1.95 -13.72 -1.22
N VAL A 103 1.54 -13.20 -2.37
CA VAL A 103 1.47 -13.91 -3.64
C VAL A 103 2.09 -13.10 -4.77
N SER A 104 2.31 -13.72 -5.93
CA SER A 104 2.69 -12.99 -7.14
C SER A 104 1.55 -12.12 -7.67
N GLU A 105 1.87 -11.11 -8.47
CA GLU A 105 0.87 -10.28 -9.17
C GLU A 105 -0.06 -11.13 -10.04
N SER A 106 0.49 -12.08 -10.81
CA SER A 106 -0.31 -12.96 -11.67
C SER A 106 -1.30 -13.81 -10.89
N GLU A 107 -0.87 -14.38 -9.76
CA GLU A 107 -1.75 -15.15 -8.87
C GLU A 107 -2.82 -14.26 -8.25
N PHE A 108 -2.45 -13.04 -7.83
CA PHE A 108 -3.40 -12.07 -7.30
C PHE A 108 -4.49 -11.71 -8.31
N LEU A 109 -4.11 -11.37 -9.54
CA LEU A 109 -5.04 -11.00 -10.60
C LEU A 109 -5.97 -12.16 -10.97
N LEU A 110 -5.44 -13.38 -11.00
CA LEU A 110 -6.24 -14.59 -11.23
C LEU A 110 -7.29 -14.78 -10.13
N ASN A 111 -6.89 -14.65 -8.87
CA ASN A 111 -7.81 -14.71 -7.74
C ASN A 111 -8.86 -13.59 -7.80
N ALA A 112 -8.46 -12.36 -8.12
CA ALA A 112 -9.37 -11.21 -8.22
C ALA A 112 -10.42 -11.44 -9.32
N HIS A 113 -10.00 -11.99 -10.47
CA HIS A 113 -10.90 -12.33 -11.56
C HIS A 113 -11.95 -13.38 -11.15
N PHE A 114 -11.50 -14.53 -10.60
CA PHE A 114 -12.41 -15.61 -10.23
C PHE A 114 -13.34 -15.27 -9.06
N ASN A 115 -12.90 -14.43 -8.14
CA ASN A 115 -13.73 -13.94 -7.03
C ASN A 115 -14.63 -12.76 -7.44
N ARG A 116 -14.64 -12.35 -8.72
CA ARG A 116 -15.41 -11.22 -9.25
C ARG A 116 -15.19 -9.96 -8.43
N SER A 117 -13.92 -9.66 -8.19
CA SER A 117 -13.54 -8.58 -7.29
C SER A 117 -14.01 -7.21 -7.78
N THR A 118 -14.38 -6.34 -6.85
CA THR A 118 -14.83 -4.97 -7.15
C THR A 118 -13.64 -4.02 -7.37
N LYS A 119 -13.93 -2.83 -7.93
CA LYS A 119 -12.93 -1.76 -8.08
C LYS A 119 -12.25 -1.47 -6.75
N ALA A 120 -10.94 -1.27 -6.80
CA ALA A 120 -10.16 -1.14 -5.59
C ALA A 120 -10.32 0.20 -4.88
N PRO A 121 -10.77 0.24 -3.60
CA PRO A 121 -10.54 1.41 -2.76
C PRO A 121 -9.04 1.60 -2.53
N GLU A 122 -8.60 2.85 -2.59
CA GLU A 122 -7.20 3.23 -2.32
C GLU A 122 -7.11 4.02 -1.02
N TYR A 123 -6.21 3.59 -0.14
CA TYR A 123 -5.89 4.25 1.12
C TYR A 123 -4.45 4.74 1.07
N ARG A 124 -4.22 6.02 1.35
CA ARG A 124 -2.87 6.56 1.49
C ARG A 124 -2.52 6.74 2.96
N LEU A 125 -1.49 6.06 3.39
CA LEU A 125 -0.81 6.31 4.66
C LEU A 125 0.21 7.41 4.37
N GLY A 126 0.04 8.57 5.00
CA GLY A 126 1.01 9.66 4.94
C GLY A 126 1.62 9.90 6.31
N ALA A 127 2.79 10.54 6.33
CA ALA A 127 3.34 11.09 7.56
C ALA A 127 2.28 11.97 8.25
N LYS A 128 2.12 11.83 9.58
CA LYS A 128 1.45 12.86 10.36
C LYS A 128 2.22 14.15 10.11
N THR A 129 1.58 15.15 9.51
CA THR A 129 1.99 16.53 9.68
C THR A 129 1.90 16.81 11.18
N ASN A 130 3.05 16.92 11.84
CA ASN A 130 3.16 17.56 13.14
C ASN A 130 2.74 19.03 13.02
#